data_AF-A0A4C2A9F0-F1
#
_entry.id   AF-A0A4C2A9F0-F1
#
_cell.length_a   1.000
_cell.length_b   1.000
_cell.length_c   1.000
_cell.angle_alpha   90.00
_cell.angle_beta   90.00
_cell.angle_gamma   90.00
#
_symmetry.space_group_name_H-M   'P 1'
#
loop_
_entity.id
_entity.type
_entity.pdbx_description
1 polymer ?
#
loop_
_entity_poly.entity_id
_entity_poly.type
_entity_poly.pdbx_seq_one_letter_code
_entity_poly.pdbx_strand_id
1 'polypeptide(L)'
;MMNEAVHHASTTYQQPSFNRIFSADIQRLVSEKRKEGVAATQISQHKARLRECTTQLRNLLASEKTASFKEYLENLDATSETNYSLWRAARNLKRPVEFKPPYAIQVEIGHEAIVKKVTCLLTT
;
A
#
# COMPACT_ATOMS: atom_id res chain seq x y z
N MET A 1 5.28 -9.03 46.02
CA MET A 1 4.22 -8.73 45.03
C MET A 1 4.92 -8.11 43.83
N MET A 2 5.37 -8.95 42.90
CA MET A 2 6.20 -8.51 41.77
C MET A 2 5.36 -8.41 40.49
N ASN A 3 5.28 -7.17 39.97
CA ASN A 3 5.25 -6.80 38.56
C ASN A 3 4.12 -7.32 37.66
N GLU A 4 2.94 -6.71 37.75
CA GLU A 4 1.98 -6.61 36.62
C GLU A 4 2.44 -5.58 35.56
N ALA A 5 3.75 -5.48 35.29
CA ALA A 5 4.33 -4.45 34.43
C ALA A 5 4.83 -5.02 33.07
N VAL A 6 4.33 -6.17 32.63
CA VAL A 6 4.89 -6.89 31.46
C VAL A 6 3.89 -7.06 30.30
N HIS A 7 2.65 -6.55 30.41
CA HIS A 7 1.65 -6.72 29.35
C HIS A 7 1.34 -5.47 28.51
N HIS A 8 1.99 -4.34 28.77
CA HIS A 8 1.83 -3.16 27.93
C HIS A 8 2.78 -3.22 26.73
N ALA A 9 2.27 -3.81 25.65
CA ALA A 9 2.29 -3.18 24.34
C ALA A 9 3.66 -2.78 23.78
N SER A 10 4.38 -3.76 23.21
CA SER A 10 5.07 -3.49 21.93
C SER A 10 4.04 -3.33 20.81
N THR A 11 3.17 -2.31 20.88
CA THR A 11 2.28 -1.92 19.77
C THR A 11 3.05 -1.00 18.81
N THR A 12 4.23 -1.45 18.39
CA THR A 12 4.94 -0.79 17.29
C THR A 12 4.05 -0.91 16.06
N TYR A 13 3.65 0.24 15.49
CA TYR A 13 2.92 0.30 14.23
C TYR A 13 3.66 -0.50 13.16
N GLN A 14 3.21 -1.72 12.91
CA GLN A 14 3.64 -2.54 11.81
C GLN A 14 2.90 -2.01 10.59
N GLN A 15 3.62 -1.44 9.62
CA GLN A 15 3.04 -1.21 8.31
C GLN A 15 2.47 -2.54 7.83
N PRO A 16 1.20 -2.61 7.38
CA PRO A 16 0.63 -3.83 6.84
C PRO A 16 1.58 -4.37 5.80
N SER A 17 2.13 -5.56 6.04
CA SER A 17 3.12 -6.13 5.15
C SER A 17 2.53 -6.25 3.75
N PHE A 18 3.36 -6.07 2.73
CA PHE A 18 2.92 -6.14 1.32
C PHE A 18 2.35 -7.52 0.94
N ASN A 19 2.42 -8.51 1.84
CA ASN A 19 1.82 -9.83 1.77
C ASN A 19 0.41 -9.88 2.42
N ARG A 20 -0.34 -8.77 2.39
CA ARG A 20 -1.76 -8.83 2.73
C ARG A 20 -2.48 -9.63 1.64
N ILE A 21 -3.17 -10.70 2.02
CA ILE A 21 -4.15 -11.34 1.14
C ILE A 21 -5.24 -10.31 0.90
N PHE A 22 -5.15 -9.60 -0.23
CA PHE A 22 -6.15 -8.61 -0.62
C PHE A 22 -7.51 -9.30 -0.73
N SER A 23 -8.58 -8.57 -0.38
CA SER A 23 -9.96 -9.05 -0.57
C SER A 23 -10.16 -9.61 -1.98
N ALA A 24 -11.02 -10.62 -2.11
CA ALA A 24 -11.38 -11.24 -3.38
C ALA A 24 -11.79 -10.20 -4.44
N ASP A 25 -12.43 -9.11 -4.01
CA ASP A 25 -12.84 -8.00 -4.90
C ASP A 25 -11.66 -7.28 -5.54
N ILE A 26 -10.58 -7.05 -4.79
CA ILE A 26 -9.36 -6.39 -5.30
C ILE A 26 -8.64 -7.30 -6.29
N GLN A 27 -8.56 -8.60 -5.97
CA GLN A 27 -7.95 -9.59 -6.87
C GLN A 27 -8.74 -9.72 -8.19
N ARG A 28 -10.08 -9.71 -8.10
CA ARG A 28 -10.97 -9.69 -9.26
C ARG A 28 -10.73 -8.43 -10.11
N LEU A 29 -10.76 -7.25 -9.50
CA LEU A 29 -10.58 -5.98 -10.23
C LEU A 29 -9.19 -5.86 -10.88
N VAL A 30 -8.14 -6.33 -10.22
CA VAL A 30 -6.79 -6.37 -10.81
C VAL A 30 -6.77 -7.26 -12.07
N SER A 31 -7.46 -8.39 -12.03
CA SER A 31 -7.56 -9.31 -13.16
C SER A 31 -8.36 -8.71 -14.32
N GLU A 32 -9.48 -8.05 -14.04
CA GLU A 32 -10.29 -7.33 -15.03
C GLU A 32 -9.50 -6.18 -15.67
N LYS A 33 -8.83 -5.36 -14.87
CA LYS A 33 -7.96 -4.28 -15.36
C LYS A 33 -6.87 -4.81 -16.30
N ARG A 34 -6.28 -5.99 -16.00
CA ARG A 34 -5.28 -6.61 -16.88
C ARG A 34 -5.89 -7.04 -18.21
N LYS A 35 -7.06 -7.70 -18.20
CA LYS A 35 -7.77 -8.12 -19.41
C LYS A 35 -8.12 -6.92 -20.30
N GLU A 36 -8.69 -5.88 -19.70
CA GLU A 36 -9.06 -4.64 -20.40
C GLU A 36 -7.82 -3.88 -20.89
N GLY A 37 -6.70 -3.91 -20.15
CA GLY A 37 -5.45 -3.29 -20.57
C GLY A 37 -4.86 -3.90 -21.86
N VAL A 38 -4.95 -5.22 -22.01
CA VAL A 38 -4.53 -5.91 -23.24
C VAL A 38 -5.45 -5.54 -24.41
N ALA A 39 -6.77 -5.47 -24.18
CA ALA A 39 -7.76 -5.17 -25.22
C ALA A 39 -7.88 -3.66 -25.58
N ALA A 40 -7.55 -2.75 -24.67
CA ALA A 40 -7.71 -1.29 -24.85
C ALA A 40 -6.84 -0.69 -25.96
N THR A 41 -5.80 -1.41 -26.40
CA THR A 41 -4.94 -0.99 -27.52
C THR A 41 -5.69 -1.03 -28.86
N GLN A 42 -6.80 -1.78 -28.93
CA GLN A 42 -7.48 -2.10 -30.20
C GLN A 42 -8.84 -1.40 -30.37
N ILE A 43 -9.56 -1.10 -29.28
CA ILE A 43 -10.97 -0.64 -29.34
C ILE A 43 -11.26 0.42 -28.28
N SER A 44 -11.94 1.50 -28.69
CA SER A 44 -12.27 2.67 -27.84
C SER A 44 -13.09 2.32 -26.58
N GLN A 45 -14.03 1.37 -26.66
CA GLN A 45 -14.89 0.96 -25.54
C GLN A 45 -14.10 0.31 -24.38
N HIS A 46 -13.08 -0.48 -24.69
CA HIS A 46 -12.21 -1.12 -23.70
C HIS A 46 -11.37 -0.09 -22.93
N LYS A 47 -11.05 1.05 -23.55
CA LYS A 47 -10.37 2.17 -22.87
C LYS A 47 -11.25 2.84 -21.82
N ALA A 48 -12.55 2.97 -22.07
CA ALA A 48 -13.50 3.49 -21.09
C ALA A 48 -13.63 2.55 -19.89
N ARG A 49 -13.81 1.25 -20.15
CA ARG A 49 -13.85 0.20 -19.12
C ARG A 49 -12.56 0.13 -18.30
N LEU A 50 -11.39 0.24 -18.96
CA LEU A 50 -10.10 0.29 -18.27
C LEU A 50 -10.00 1.48 -17.30
N ARG A 51 -10.49 2.66 -17.70
CA ARG A 51 -10.52 3.86 -16.84
C ARG A 51 -11.41 3.67 -15.63
N GLU A 52 -12.61 3.12 -15.84
CA GLU A 52 -13.55 2.80 -14.78
C GLU A 52 -12.95 1.80 -13.80
N CYS A 53 -12.47 0.65 -14.30
CA CYS A 53 -11.87 -0.42 -13.50
C CYS A 53 -10.64 0.09 -12.72
N THR A 54 -9.82 0.96 -13.33
CA THR A 54 -8.70 1.61 -12.64
C THR A 54 -9.17 2.55 -11.52
N THR A 55 -10.26 3.29 -11.74
CA THR A 55 -10.80 4.24 -10.76
C THR A 55 -11.42 3.50 -9.58
N GLN A 56 -12.22 2.47 -9.86
CA GLN A 56 -12.78 1.57 -8.84
C GLN A 56 -11.67 0.93 -8.00
N LEU A 57 -10.60 0.43 -8.63
CA LEU A 57 -9.46 -0.17 -7.90
C LEU A 57 -8.78 0.85 -6.98
N ARG A 58 -8.55 2.08 -7.47
CA ARG A 58 -7.96 3.15 -6.64
C ARG A 58 -8.84 3.48 -5.44
N ASN A 59 -10.16 3.56 -5.65
CA ASN A 59 -11.11 3.87 -4.59
C ASN A 59 -11.18 2.76 -3.54
N LEU A 60 -11.22 1.49 -3.96
CA LEU A 60 -11.21 0.34 -3.04
C LEU A 60 -9.92 0.28 -2.21
N LEU A 61 -8.76 0.51 -2.85
CA LEU A 61 -7.49 0.58 -2.14
C LEU A 61 -7.44 1.76 -1.17
N ALA A 62 -8.03 2.90 -1.53
CA ALA A 62 -8.13 4.05 -0.64
C ALA A 62 -9.04 3.74 0.56
N SER A 63 -10.23 3.16 0.33
CA SER A 63 -11.18 2.84 1.40
C SER A 63 -10.62 1.79 2.37
N GLU A 64 -9.93 0.77 1.85
CA GLU A 64 -9.32 -0.27 2.68
C GLU A 64 -8.19 0.30 3.55
N LYS A 65 -7.37 1.19 3.00
CA LYS A 65 -6.34 1.92 3.76
C LYS A 65 -6.96 2.79 4.86
N THR A 66 -8.02 3.53 4.55
CA THR A 66 -8.70 4.37 5.55
C THR A 66 -9.38 3.53 6.63
N ALA A 67 -9.95 2.37 6.29
CA ALA A 67 -10.59 1.48 7.24
C ALA A 67 -9.57 0.88 8.22
N SER A 68 -8.46 0.36 7.70
CA SER A 68 -7.36 -0.15 8.53
C SER A 68 -6.76 0.92 9.43
N PHE A 69 -6.65 2.16 8.94
CA PHE A 69 -6.19 3.28 9.76
C PHE A 69 -7.20 3.65 10.85
N LYS A 70 -8.51 3.64 10.55
CA LYS A 70 -9.57 3.89 11.53
C LYS A 70 -9.57 2.84 12.64
N GLU A 71 -9.47 1.57 12.28
CA GLU A 71 -9.32 0.46 13.22
C GLU A 71 -8.09 0.63 14.12
N TYR A 72 -6.94 1.03 13.55
CA TYR A 72 -5.75 1.35 14.34
C TYR A 72 -6.01 2.48 15.35
N LEU A 73 -6.72 3.54 14.95
CA LEU A 73 -7.06 4.65 15.83
C LEU A 73 -8.02 4.26 16.96
N GLU A 74 -8.98 3.39 16.68
CA GLU A 74 -9.96 2.90 17.67
C GLU A 74 -9.31 2.03 18.75
N ASN A 75 -8.18 1.39 18.43
CA ASN A 75 -7.42 0.54 19.36
C ASN A 75 -6.36 1.31 20.19
N LEU A 76 -6.26 2.64 20.06
CA LEU A 76 -5.29 3.46 20.79
C LEU A 76 -5.91 4.08 22.05
N ASP A 77 -5.30 3.83 23.21
CA ASP A 77 -5.65 4.49 24.47
C ASP A 77 -5.07 5.91 24.57
N ALA A 78 -5.80 6.83 25.21
CA ALA A 78 -5.41 8.24 25.40
C ALA A 78 -4.32 8.44 26.48
N THR A 79 -3.18 7.76 26.31
CA THR A 79 -2.02 7.82 27.22
C THR A 79 -0.89 8.66 26.59
N SER A 80 -0.07 9.31 27.43
CA SER A 80 1.08 10.13 26.98
C SER A 80 2.03 9.38 26.03
N GLU A 81 2.27 8.09 26.28
CA GLU A 81 3.10 7.21 25.44
C GLU A 81 2.49 6.98 24.04
N THR A 82 1.15 6.97 23.95
CA THR A 82 0.40 6.76 22.70
C THR A 82 0.47 7.95 21.74
N ASN A 83 0.69 9.16 22.25
CA ASN A 83 0.78 10.39 21.42
C ASN A 83 1.89 10.31 20.36
N TYR A 84 3.03 9.71 20.69
CA TYR A 84 4.15 9.60 19.76
C TYR A 84 3.88 8.55 18.66
N SER A 85 3.17 7.47 19.01
CA SER A 85 2.70 6.44 18.06
C SER A 85 1.69 7.02 17.08
N LEU A 86 0.74 7.84 17.56
CA LEU A 86 -0.23 8.54 16.73
C LEU A 86 0.46 9.47 15.71
N TRP A 87 1.43 10.28 16.17
CA TRP A 87 2.20 11.16 15.28
C TRP A 87 3.00 10.37 14.23
N ARG A 88 3.66 9.27 14.63
CA ARG A 88 4.41 8.39 13.71
C ARG A 88 3.51 7.79 12.63
N ALA A 89 2.28 7.40 12.97
CA ALA A 89 1.32 6.83 12.03
C ALA A 89 0.71 7.89 11.11
N ALA A 90 0.40 9.09 11.64
CA ALA A 90 -0.33 10.14 10.89
C ALA A 90 0.56 11.07 10.05
N ARG A 91 1.87 11.19 10.33
CA ARG A 91 2.77 12.20 9.70
C ARG A 91 2.84 12.16 8.17
N ASN A 92 2.47 11.06 7.53
CA ASN A 92 2.53 10.89 6.07
C ASN A 92 1.15 10.96 5.38
N LEU A 93 0.04 11.13 6.10
CA LEU A 93 -1.31 11.01 5.54
C LEU A 93 -1.65 12.08 4.50
N LYS A 94 -1.08 13.29 4.64
CA LYS A 94 -1.30 14.44 3.74
C LYS A 94 0.00 15.08 3.27
N ARG A 95 1.12 14.36 3.35
CA ARG A 95 2.38 14.89 2.85
C ARG A 95 2.24 15.06 1.33
N PRO A 96 2.60 16.22 0.76
CA PRO A 96 2.69 16.37 -0.69
C PRO A 96 3.55 15.24 -1.25
N VAL A 97 3.13 14.67 -2.38
CA VAL A 97 3.97 13.70 -3.10
C VAL A 97 5.27 14.41 -3.43
N GLU A 98 6.38 13.91 -2.88
CA GLU A 98 7.68 14.51 -3.16
C GLU A 98 7.92 14.44 -4.66
N PHE A 99 8.11 15.61 -5.28
CA PHE A 99 8.45 15.69 -6.68
C PHE A 99 9.84 15.08 -6.85
N LYS A 100 9.88 13.84 -7.32
CA LYS A 100 11.13 13.22 -7.75
C LYS A 100 11.39 13.67 -9.20
N PRO A 101 12.53 14.31 -9.50
CA PRO A 101 12.87 14.64 -10.87
C PRO A 101 12.98 13.36 -11.72
N PRO A 102 12.68 13.41 -13.03
CA PRO A 102 12.60 12.23 -13.89
C PRO A 102 13.85 11.34 -13.85
N TYR A 103 15.03 11.96 -13.76
CA TYR A 103 16.31 11.26 -13.68
C TYR A 103 16.47 10.41 -12.42
N ALA A 104 15.97 10.87 -11.27
CA ALA A 104 16.06 10.10 -10.02
C ALA A 104 15.20 8.83 -10.08
N ILE A 105 14.05 8.89 -10.76
CA ILE A 105 13.15 7.74 -10.96
C ILE A 105 13.78 6.72 -11.91
N GLN A 106 14.45 7.17 -12.97
CA GLN A 106 15.11 6.28 -13.93
C GLN A 106 16.27 5.49 -13.29
N VAL A 107 17.04 6.12 -12.41
CA VAL A 107 18.14 5.46 -11.67
C VAL A 107 17.58 4.39 -10.72
N GLU A 108 16.52 4.69 -9.98
CA GLU A 108 15.85 3.72 -9.10
C GLU A 108 15.26 2.54 -9.90
N ILE A 109 14.57 2.79 -11.01
CA ILE A 109 14.00 1.74 -11.88
C ILE A 109 15.11 0.89 -12.51
N GLY A 110 16.20 1.51 -12.96
CA GLY A 110 17.36 0.81 -13.51
C GLY A 110 18.02 -0.11 -12.48
N HIS A 111 18.24 0.39 -11.26
CA HIS A 111 18.77 -0.41 -10.16
C HIS A 111 17.83 -1.56 -9.78
N GLU A 112 16.52 -1.33 -9.67
CA GLU A 112 15.56 -2.40 -9.40
C GLU A 112 15.53 -3.47 -10.50
N ALA A 113 15.62 -3.06 -11.77
CA ALA A 113 15.66 -3.98 -12.90
C ALA A 113 16.94 -4.83 -12.90
N ILE A 114 18.09 -4.22 -12.56
CA ILE A 114 19.37 -4.91 -12.41
C ILE A 114 19.29 -5.91 -11.24
N VAL A 115 18.79 -5.49 -10.08
CA VAL A 115 18.65 -6.36 -8.90
C VAL A 115 17.74 -7.54 -9.21
N LYS A 116 16.54 -7.32 -9.77
CA LYS A 116 15.60 -8.39 -10.15
C LYS A 116 16.22 -9.38 -11.14
N LYS A 117 16.96 -8.87 -12.14
CA LYS A 117 17.64 -9.73 -13.14
C LYS A 117 18.73 -10.58 -12.50
N VAL A 118 19.52 -10.02 -11.58
CA VAL A 118 20.57 -10.76 -10.86
C VAL A 118 19.97 -11.78 -9.90
N THR A 119 18.91 -11.42 -9.16
CA THR A 119 18.25 -12.34 -8.23
C THR A 119 17.65 -13.56 -8.95
N CYS A 120 17.01 -13.37 -10.11
CA CYS A 120 16.48 -14.50 -10.89
C CYS A 120 17.56 -15.46 -11.39
N LEU A 121 18.76 -14.96 -11.73
CA LEU A 121 19.88 -15.78 -12.19
C LEU A 121 20.57 -16.57 -11.07
N LEU A 122 20.45 -16.13 -9.81
CA LEU A 122 21.05 -16.79 -8.65
C LEU A 122 20.11 -17.84 -8.01
N THR A 123 18.86 -17.91 -8.45
CA THR A 123 17.83 -18.84 -7.92
C THR A 123 17.50 -20.00 -8.86
N THR A 124 18.22 -20.13 -9.97
CA THR A 124 18.20 -21.28 -10.91
C THR A 124 19.44 -22.14 -10.75
#